data_AF-A0A1G5S3T4-F1
#
_entry.id   AF-A0A1G5S3T4-F1
#
_cell.length_a   1.000
_cell.length_b   1.000
_cell.length_c   1.000
_cell.angle_alpha   90.00
_cell.angle_beta   90.00
_cell.angle_gamma   90.00
#
_symmetry.space_group_name_H-M   'P 1'
#
loop_
_entity.id
_entity.type
_entity.pdbx_description
1 polymer ?
#
loop_
_entity_poly.entity_id
_entity_poly.type
_entity_poly.pdbx_seq_one_letter_code
_entity_poly.pdbx_strand_id
1 'polypeptide(L)'
;MPIIRPITDLRNTNEISDLCHSKKEPVFITKNGYGDLVIMSIEAYEAMIDEQEIDKAIAEAEAEYKIDGKLYDARETLKTLRRKHFG
;
A
#
# COMPACT_ATOMS: atom_id res chain seq x y z
N MET A 1 -4.17 15.84 6.66
CA MET A 1 -3.08 16.24 7.58
C MET A 1 -2.82 15.03 8.47
N PRO A 2 -1.57 14.56 8.62
CA PRO A 2 -1.29 13.33 9.37
C PRO A 2 -1.77 13.45 10.82
N ILE A 3 -2.36 12.38 11.34
CA ILE A 3 -2.79 12.34 12.74
C ILE A 3 -1.57 11.99 13.58
N ILE A 4 -1.27 12.85 14.55
CA ILE A 4 -0.12 12.68 15.44
C ILE A 4 -0.63 12.56 16.88
N ARG A 5 -0.26 11.48 17.56
CA ARG A 5 -0.62 11.20 18.97
C ARG A 5 0.61 10.95 19.83
N PRO A 6 0.58 11.24 21.14
CA PRO A 6 1.66 10.83 22.04
C PRO A 6 1.60 9.32 22.32
N ILE A 7 2.74 8.70 22.63
CA ILE A 7 2.83 7.28 22.96
C ILE A 7 1.98 6.87 24.16
N THR A 8 1.61 7.83 25.02
CA THR A 8 0.69 7.61 26.14
C THR A 8 -0.72 7.23 25.70
N ASP A 9 -1.15 7.64 24.50
CA ASP A 9 -2.47 7.30 23.96
C ASP A 9 -2.59 5.80 23.66
N LEU A 10 -1.46 5.10 23.45
CA LEU A 10 -1.43 3.64 23.25
C LEU A 10 -1.90 2.84 24.47
N ARG A 11 -2.02 3.49 25.64
CA ARG A 11 -2.61 2.87 26.83
C ARG A 11 -4.11 2.62 26.67
N ASN A 12 -4.79 3.41 25.84
CA ASN A 12 -6.20 3.21 25.49
C ASN A 12 -6.32 2.44 24.17
N THR A 13 -6.20 1.11 24.25
CA THR A 13 -6.15 0.24 23.08
C THR A 13 -7.42 0.28 22.23
N ASN A 14 -8.59 0.50 22.84
CA ASN A 14 -9.85 0.57 22.11
C ASN A 14 -9.92 1.85 21.27
N GLU A 15 -9.60 3.00 21.85
CA GLU A 15 -9.63 4.28 21.13
C GLU A 15 -8.63 4.31 19.98
N ILE A 16 -7.41 3.80 20.18
CA ILE A 16 -6.41 3.77 19.11
C ILE A 16 -6.79 2.78 18.00
N SER A 17 -7.41 1.65 18.35
CA SER A 17 -7.91 0.67 17.38
C SER A 17 -9.04 1.27 16.54
N ASP A 18 -10.04 1.89 17.17
CA ASP A 18 -11.15 2.57 16.49
C ASP A 18 -10.65 3.71 15.59
N LEU A 19 -9.66 4.47 16.05
CA LEU A 19 -9.02 5.53 15.24
C LEU A 19 -8.38 4.95 13.97
N CYS A 20 -7.62 3.86 14.11
CA CYS A 20 -6.94 3.21 12.99
C CYS A 20 -7.94 2.66 11.96
N HIS A 21 -9.01 2.00 12.40
CA HIS A 21 -10.02 1.44 11.50
C HIS A 21 -10.92 2.51 10.85
N SER A 22 -11.25 3.59 11.56
CA SER A 22 -12.13 4.64 11.04
C SER A 22 -11.46 5.54 10.01
N LYS A 23 -10.15 5.77 10.15
CA LYS A 23 -9.40 6.66 9.24
C LYS A 23 -8.81 5.93 8.05
N LYS A 24 -8.49 4.63 8.18
CA LYS A 24 -7.78 3.85 7.16
C LYS A 24 -6.50 4.54 6.65
N GLU A 25 -5.86 5.30 7.54
CA GLU A 25 -4.66 6.07 7.27
C GLU A 25 -3.66 5.86 8.42
N PRO A 26 -2.34 6.05 8.18
CA PRO A 26 -1.33 5.96 9.23
C PRO A 26 -1.52 6.99 10.35
N VAL A 27 -1.43 6.53 11.60
CA VAL A 27 -1.36 7.36 12.79
C VAL A 27 0.09 7.41 13.28
N PHE A 28 0.65 8.62 13.33
CA PHE A 28 2.01 8.84 13.79
C PHE A 28 2.04 8.99 15.31
N ILE A 29 2.95 8.28 15.96
CA ILE A 29 3.11 8.29 17.40
C ILE A 29 4.40 9.04 17.76
N THR A 30 4.30 9.93 18.73
CA THR A 30 5.43 10.70 19.26
C THR A 30 5.80 10.28 20.67
N LYS A 31 7.09 10.31 20.98
CA LYS A 31 7.64 10.08 22.30
C LYS A 31 8.60 11.21 22.63
N ASN A 32 8.35 11.93 23.73
CA ASN A 32 9.13 13.10 24.16
C ASN A 32 9.27 14.18 23.07
N GLY A 33 8.24 14.38 22.24
CA GLY A 33 8.22 15.37 21.17
C GLY A 33 8.85 14.92 19.84
N TYR A 34 9.38 13.70 19.77
CA TYR A 34 9.96 13.13 18.54
C TYR A 34 9.06 12.04 17.96
N GLY A 35 9.02 11.89 16.63
CA GLY A 35 8.36 10.75 15.99
C GLY A 35 9.04 9.45 16.38
N ASP A 36 8.25 8.42 16.68
CA ASP A 36 8.71 7.15 17.26
C ASP A 36 8.13 5.94 16.51
N LEU A 37 6.80 5.89 16.34
CA LEU A 37 6.11 4.77 15.69
C LEU A 37 5.05 5.27 14.70
N VAL A 38 4.62 4.37 13.83
CA VAL A 38 3.43 4.53 13.00
C VAL A 38 2.53 3.33 13.25
N ILE A 39 1.24 3.57 13.46
CA ILE A 39 0.25 2.52 13.71
C ILE A 39 -0.90 2.71 12.73
N MET A 40 -1.45 1.60 12.24
CA MET A 40 -2.58 1.55 11.31
C MET A 40 -3.34 0.24 11.53
N SER A 41 -4.54 0.14 10.94
CA SER A 41 -5.24 -1.15 10.92
C SER A 41 -4.56 -2.09 9.94
N ILE A 42 -4.79 -3.40 10.09
CA ILE A 42 -4.21 -4.41 9.19
C ILE A 42 -4.66 -4.14 7.75
N GLU A 43 -5.94 -3.80 7.55
CA GLU A 43 -6.49 -3.56 6.22
C GLU A 43 -5.85 -2.33 5.56
N ALA A 44 -5.54 -1.28 6.32
CA ALA A 44 -4.86 -0.10 5.80
C ALA A 44 -3.39 -0.40 5.47
N TYR A 45 -2.73 -1.24 6.26
CA TYR A 45 -1.37 -1.70 5.96
C TYR A 45 -1.33 -2.53 4.69
N GLU A 46 -2.20 -3.54 4.56
CA GLU A 46 -2.28 -4.39 3.38
C GLU A 46 -2.58 -3.59 2.12
N ALA A 47 -3.57 -2.67 2.17
CA ALA A 47 -3.89 -1.82 1.03
C ALA A 47 -2.70 -0.95 0.58
N MET A 48 -1.91 -0.43 1.52
CA MET A 48 -0.71 0.36 1.21
C MET A 48 0.38 -0.50 0.55
N ILE A 49 0.56 -1.74 0.99
CA ILE A 49 1.51 -2.68 0.37
C ILE A 49 1.04 -3.08 -1.03
N ASP A 50 -0.23 -3.41 -1.19
CA ASP A 50 -0.81 -3.78 -2.49
C ASP A 50 -0.68 -2.63 -3.51
N GLU A 51 -0.96 -1.39 -3.08
CA GLU A 51 -0.78 -0.20 -3.91
C GLU A 51 0.69 -0.04 -4.34
N GLN A 52 1.63 -0.23 -3.42
CA GLN A 52 3.06 -0.15 -3.71
C GLN A 52 3.50 -1.24 -4.72
N GLU A 53 2.97 -2.46 -4.62
CA GLU A 53 3.28 -3.54 -5.56
C GLU A 53 2.74 -3.24 -6.96
N ILE A 54 1.53 -2.70 -7.06
CA ILE A 54 0.92 -2.27 -8.33
C ILE A 54 1.74 -1.15 -8.96
N ASP A 55 2.07 -0.12 -8.18
CA ASP A 55 2.86 1.03 -8.66
C ASP A 55 4.23 0.59 -9.16
N LYS A 56 4.88 -0.34 -8.44
CA LYS A 56 6.16 -0.91 -8.86
C LYS A 56 6.02 -1.66 -10.19
N ALA A 57 5.00 -2.50 -10.34
CA ALA A 57 4.77 -3.24 -11.58
C ALA A 57 4.50 -2.30 -12.77
N ILE A 58 3.76 -1.21 -12.55
CA ILE A 58 3.52 -0.17 -13.56
C ILE A 58 4.84 0.53 -13.92
N ALA A 59 5.61 0.96 -12.93
CA ALA A 59 6.88 1.66 -13.14
C ALA A 59 7.91 0.80 -13.91
N GLU A 60 7.97 -0.50 -13.62
CA GLU A 60 8.79 -1.46 -14.36
C GLU A 60 8.36 -1.57 -15.82
N ALA A 61 7.05 -1.70 -16.09
CA ALA A 61 6.51 -1.76 -17.45
C ALA A 61 6.75 -0.46 -18.23
N GLU A 62 6.61 0.70 -17.59
CA GLU A 62 6.90 1.99 -18.21
C GLU A 62 8.40 2.17 -18.51
N ALA A 63 9.27 1.66 -17.65
CA ALA A 63 10.72 1.68 -17.87
C ALA A 63 11.11 0.78 -19.05
N GLU A 64 10.54 -0.42 -19.15
CA GLU A 64 10.73 -1.32 -20.30
C GLU A 64 10.27 -0.65 -21.60
N TYR A 65 9.06 -0.10 -21.61
CA TYR A 65 8.51 0.60 -22.78
C TYR A 65 9.38 1.79 -23.23
N LYS A 66 9.98 2.55 -22.30
CA LYS A 66 10.89 3.65 -22.64
C LYS A 66 12.16 3.17 -23.36
N ILE A 67 12.58 1.93 -23.16
CA ILE A 67 13.80 1.38 -23.76
C ILE A 67 13.53 0.92 -25.20
N ASP A 68 12.47 0.14 -25.43
CA ASP A 68 12.25 -0.52 -26.72
C ASP A 68 10.98 -0.08 -27.48
N GLY A 69 10.10 0.70 -26.84
CA GLY A 69 8.85 1.21 -27.43
C GLY A 69 7.82 0.12 -27.73
N LYS A 70 7.96 -1.09 -27.18
CA LYS A 70 7.17 -2.25 -27.56
C LYS A 70 5.90 -2.38 -26.72
N LEU A 71 4.77 -2.58 -27.39
CA LEU A 71 3.49 -2.91 -26.76
C LEU A 71 2.99 -4.25 -27.31
N TYR A 72 2.19 -4.94 -26.51
CA TYR A 72 1.52 -6.17 -26.90
C TYR A 72 0.02 -5.96 -26.95
N ASP A 73 -0.66 -6.57 -27.93
CA ASP A 73 -2.12 -6.58 -27.96
C ASP A 73 -2.66 -7.35 -26.75
N ALA A 74 -3.58 -6.72 -26.01
CA ALA A 74 -4.10 -7.28 -24.77
C ALA A 74 -4.88 -8.58 -25.00
N ARG A 75 -5.67 -8.68 -26.09
CA ARG A 75 -6.48 -9.87 -26.37
C ARG A 75 -5.60 -11.05 -26.75
N GLU A 76 -4.59 -10.82 -27.59
CA GLU A 76 -3.63 -11.86 -27.97
C GLU A 76 -2.80 -12.35 -26.78
N THR A 77 -2.32 -11.41 -25.96
CA THR A 77 -1.53 -11.71 -24.77
C THR A 77 -2.33 -12.51 -23.75
N LEU A 78 -3.54 -12.06 -23.41
CA LEU A 78 -4.43 -12.76 -22.48
C LEU A 78 -4.84 -14.14 -22.99
N LYS A 79 -5.10 -14.28 -24.30
CA LYS A 79 -5.37 -15.60 -24.92
C LYS A 79 -4.19 -16.55 -24.77
N THR A 80 -2.97 -16.05 -24.96
CA THR A 80 -1.74 -16.83 -24.84
C THR A 80 -1.48 -17.24 -23.39
N LEU A 81 -1.63 -16.31 -22.44
CA LEU A 81 -1.51 -16.59 -21.01
C LEU A 81 -2.55 -17.60 -20.52
N ARG A 82 -3.82 -17.45 -20.93
CA ARG A 82 -4.88 -18.39 -20.59
C ARG A 82 -4.55 -19.81 -21.07
N ARG A 83 -4.11 -19.95 -22.31
CA ARG A 83 -3.69 -21.25 -22.86
C ARG A 83 -2.53 -21.86 -22.08
N LYS A 84 -1.55 -21.03 -21.67
CA LYS A 84 -0.37 -21.48 -20.92
C LYS A 84 -0.70 -21.96 -19.51
N HIS A 85 -1.61 -21.29 -18.82
CA HIS A 85 -1.86 -21.52 -17.39
C HIS A 85 -3.14 -22.31 -17.08
N PHE A 86 -4.13 -22.30 -17.98
CA PHE A 86 -5.47 -22.83 -17.70
C PHE A 86 -6.05 -23.75 -18.79
N GLY A 87 -5.40 -23.88 -19.95
CA GLY A 87 -5.89 -24.68 -21.09
C GLY A 87 -6.85 -23.93 -22.00
#